data_AF-A0A831REQ1-F1
#
_entry.id   AF-A0A831REQ1-F1
#
_cell.length_a   1.000
_cell.length_b   1.000
_cell.length_c   1.000
_cell.angle_alpha   90.00
_cell.angle_beta   90.00
_cell.angle_gamma   90.00
#
_symmetry.space_group_name_H-M   'P 1'
#
loop_
_entity.id
_entity.type
_entity.pdbx_description
1 polymer ?
#
loop_
_entity_poly.entity_id
_entity_poly.type
_entity_poly.pdbx_seq_one_letter_code
_entity_poly.pdbx_strand_id
1 'polypeptide(L)'
;MMLRIWLYASNLLTLLVVLVMTGFLVHTSLPFWRAFGIASLLDPDWYPYEDNFGLLAAWVGSAWAAFLALAVALPSGLAAALVSAELLPRRWRLGLRILMELLAAVPSVVYGLVGLWLLLPSLQRWFDLPTGHSLLAAGLLLALMIVPTFTALAEDAI
;
A
#
# COMPACT_ATOMS: atom_id res chain seq x y z
N MET A 1 39.48 1.74 -14.53
CA MET A 1 39.24 0.40 -15.12
C MET A 1 38.56 -0.54 -14.13
N MET A 2 39.11 -0.70 -12.91
CA MET A 2 38.57 -1.60 -11.87
C MET A 2 37.10 -1.33 -11.49
N LEU A 3 36.69 -0.07 -11.33
CA LEU A 3 35.30 0.31 -11.03
C LEU A 3 34.31 -0.18 -12.10
N ARG A 4 34.66 -0.09 -13.39
CA ARG A 4 33.78 -0.53 -14.49
C ARG A 4 33.58 -2.05 -14.44
N ILE A 5 34.64 -2.80 -14.12
CA ILE A 5 34.57 -4.26 -13.96
C ILE A 5 33.64 -4.64 -12.81
N TRP A 6 33.76 -3.96 -11.66
CA TRP A 6 32.87 -4.17 -10.51
C TRP A 6 31.41 -3.86 -10.82
N LEU A 7 31.14 -2.76 -11.53
CA LEU A 7 29.78 -2.41 -11.96
C LEU A 7 29.20 -3.44 -12.93
N TYR A 8 29.97 -3.88 -13.94
CA TYR A 8 29.50 -4.92 -14.87
C TYR A 8 29.29 -6.27 -14.17
N ALA A 9 30.16 -6.65 -13.24
CA ALA A 9 30.02 -7.87 -12.45
C ALA A 9 28.78 -7.83 -11.54
N SER A 10 28.55 -6.72 -10.84
CA SER A 10 27.36 -6.53 -9.99
C SER A 10 26.07 -6.56 -10.82
N ASN A 11 26.07 -5.92 -11.99
CA ASN A 11 24.90 -5.92 -12.87
C ASN A 11 24.62 -7.32 -13.43
N LEU A 12 25.67 -8.04 -13.85
CA LEU A 12 25.55 -9.42 -14.32
C LEU A 12 25.03 -10.35 -13.22
N LEU A 13 25.53 -10.21 -11.99
CA LEU A 13 25.06 -10.97 -10.84
C LEU A 13 23.58 -10.69 -10.54
N THR A 14 23.19 -9.41 -10.55
CA THR A 14 21.80 -9.01 -10.32
C THR A 14 20.88 -9.60 -11.38
N LEU A 15 21.27 -9.51 -12.66
CA LEU A 15 20.52 -10.06 -13.77
C LEU A 15 20.42 -11.59 -13.69
N LEU A 16 21.50 -12.27 -13.31
CA LEU A 16 21.50 -13.72 -13.07
C LEU A 16 20.53 -14.11 -11.96
N VAL A 17 20.57 -13.42 -10.82
CA VAL A 17 19.68 -13.70 -9.67
C VAL A 17 18.23 -13.50 -10.07
N VAL A 18 17.90 -12.39 -10.75
CA VAL A 18 16.54 -12.13 -11.24
C VAL A 18 16.08 -13.22 -12.21
N LEU A 19 16.94 -13.67 -13.11
CA LEU A 19 16.61 -14.73 -14.07
C LEU A 19 16.35 -16.07 -13.37
N VAL A 20 17.18 -16.44 -12.39
CA VAL A 20 17.01 -17.66 -11.60
C VAL A 20 15.73 -17.61 -10.77
N MET A 21 15.45 -16.48 -10.09
CA MET A 21 14.23 -16.29 -9.31
C MET A 21 12.98 -16.36 -10.18
N THR A 22 13.00 -15.70 -11.34
CA THR A 22 11.89 -15.75 -12.29
C THR A 22 11.68 -17.17 -12.82
N GLY A 23 12.76 -17.87 -13.19
CA GLY A 23 12.71 -19.26 -13.63
C GLY A 23 12.15 -20.21 -12.57
N PHE A 24 12.56 -20.02 -11.31
CA PHE A 24 12.04 -20.79 -10.17
C PHE A 24 10.54 -20.55 -9.95
N LEU A 25 10.09 -19.29 -10.01
CA LEU A 25 8.67 -18.94 -9.87
C LEU A 25 7.82 -19.53 -11.00
N VAL A 26 8.30 -19.47 -12.25
CA VAL A 26 7.61 -20.10 -13.39
C VAL A 26 7.54 -21.61 -13.22
N HIS A 27 8.64 -22.26 -12.86
CA HIS A 27 8.66 -23.70 -12.63
C HIS A 27 7.69 -24.13 -11.52
N THR A 28 7.67 -23.39 -10.41
CA THR A 28 6.84 -23.71 -9.24
C THR A 28 5.35 -23.43 -9.48
N SER A 29 5.02 -22.43 -10.29
CA SER A 29 3.62 -22.10 -10.63
C SER A 29 3.05 -22.92 -11.79
N LEU A 30 3.89 -23.55 -12.62
CA LEU A 30 3.45 -24.32 -13.78
C LEU A 30 2.43 -25.44 -13.46
N PRO A 31 2.57 -26.23 -12.38
CA PRO A 31 1.57 -27.23 -12.00
C PRO A 31 0.19 -26.62 -11.74
N PHE A 32 0.13 -25.46 -11.09
CA PHE A 32 -1.11 -24.73 -10.83
C PHE A 32 -1.81 -24.34 -12.13
N TRP A 33 -1.07 -23.72 -13.06
CA TRP A 33 -1.65 -23.29 -14.34
C TRP A 33 -2.17 -24.44 -15.19
N ARG A 34 -1.53 -25.62 -15.10
CA ARG A 34 -1.98 -26.82 -15.82
C ARG A 34 -3.23 -27.44 -15.22
N ALA A 35 -3.40 -27.36 -13.90
CA ALA A 35 -4.53 -27.94 -13.19
C ALA A 35 -5.78 -27.04 -13.23
N PHE A 36 -5.61 -25.73 -12.99
CA PHE A 36 -6.72 -24.80 -12.75
C PHE A 36 -6.92 -23.78 -13.87
N GLY A 37 -5.88 -23.51 -14.67
CA GLY A 37 -5.92 -22.48 -15.71
C GLY A 37 -6.13 -21.06 -15.18
N ILE A 38 -6.20 -20.09 -16.09
CA ILE A 38 -6.33 -18.67 -15.70
C ILE A 38 -7.74 -18.27 -15.28
N ALA A 39 -8.75 -19.02 -15.73
CA ALA A 39 -10.15 -18.74 -15.41
C ALA A 39 -10.44 -18.89 -13.91
N SER A 40 -9.74 -19.80 -13.22
CA SER A 40 -9.84 -20.00 -11.76
C SER A 40 -9.53 -18.73 -10.95
N LEU A 41 -8.75 -17.80 -11.50
CA LEU A 41 -8.43 -16.54 -10.83
C LEU A 41 -9.61 -15.56 -10.80
N LEU A 42 -10.56 -15.73 -11.71
CA LEU A 42 -11.77 -14.90 -11.79
C LEU A 42 -12.84 -15.35 -10.80
N ASP A 43 -12.65 -16.47 -10.12
CA ASP A 43 -13.53 -16.85 -9.03
C ASP A 43 -13.44 -15.83 -7.88
N PRO A 44 -14.56 -15.49 -7.24
CA PRO A 44 -14.58 -14.58 -6.10
C PRO A 44 -14.08 -15.25 -4.82
N ASP A 45 -14.14 -16.58 -4.76
CA ASP A 45 -13.92 -17.35 -3.56
C ASP A 45 -12.48 -17.86 -3.47
N TRP A 46 -11.87 -17.71 -2.29
CA TRP A 46 -10.54 -18.21 -2.00
C TRP A 46 -10.62 -19.34 -0.96
N TYR A 47 -10.74 -20.58 -1.44
CA TYR A 47 -10.73 -21.79 -0.60
C TYR A 47 -9.67 -22.80 -1.09
N PRO A 48 -8.38 -22.56 -0.78
CA PRO A 48 -7.29 -23.43 -1.22
C PRO A 48 -7.40 -24.89 -0.78
N TYR A 49 -8.09 -25.15 0.33
CA TYR A 49 -8.33 -26.51 0.84
C TYR A 49 -9.36 -27.29 0.02
N GLU A 50 -10.16 -26.59 -0.79
CA GLU A 50 -11.18 -27.14 -1.68
C GLU A 50 -10.78 -26.96 -3.15
N ASP A 51 -9.49 -26.77 -3.42
CA ASP A 51 -8.93 -26.55 -4.75
C ASP A 51 -9.53 -25.31 -5.48
N ASN A 52 -10.01 -24.31 -4.72
CA ASN A 52 -10.52 -23.05 -5.24
C ASN A 52 -9.56 -21.89 -4.95
N PHE A 53 -9.08 -21.22 -6.00
CA PHE A 53 -8.02 -20.22 -5.95
C PHE A 53 -8.45 -18.88 -6.56
N GLY A 54 -9.68 -18.47 -6.30
CA GLY A 54 -10.25 -17.21 -6.78
C GLY A 54 -9.55 -15.96 -6.21
N LEU A 55 -9.10 -15.07 -7.10
CA LEU A 55 -8.44 -13.81 -6.73
C LEU A 55 -9.32 -12.58 -6.96
N LEU A 56 -10.50 -12.75 -7.55
CA LEU A 56 -11.34 -11.63 -7.97
C LEU A 56 -11.71 -10.74 -6.77
N ALA A 57 -12.11 -11.33 -5.65
CA ALA A 57 -12.45 -10.57 -4.44
C ALA A 57 -11.24 -9.82 -3.87
N ALA A 58 -10.03 -10.38 -3.95
CA ALA A 58 -8.80 -9.73 -3.49
C ALA A 58 -8.45 -8.54 -4.38
N TRP A 59 -8.57 -8.67 -5.70
CA TRP A 59 -8.32 -7.57 -6.64
C TRP A 59 -9.34 -6.45 -6.51
N VAL A 60 -10.63 -6.80 -6.53
CA VAL A 60 -11.73 -5.82 -6.42
C VAL A 60 -11.70 -5.14 -5.05
N GLY A 61 -11.50 -5.90 -3.97
CA GLY A 61 -11.37 -5.36 -2.62
C GLY A 61 -10.19 -4.42 -2.48
N SER A 62 -9.04 -4.77 -3.04
CA SER A 62 -7.83 -3.92 -3.04
C SER A 62 -8.04 -2.65 -3.87
N ALA A 63 -8.67 -2.75 -5.04
CA ALA A 63 -9.00 -1.60 -5.87
C ALA A 63 -9.96 -0.63 -5.16
N TRP A 64 -10.98 -1.15 -4.48
CA TRP A 64 -11.91 -0.34 -3.70
C TRP A 64 -11.25 0.32 -2.49
N ALA A 65 -10.41 -0.42 -1.75
CA ALA A 65 -9.67 0.14 -0.63
C ALA A 65 -8.73 1.26 -1.09
N ALA A 66 -8.01 1.07 -2.20
CA ALA A 66 -7.16 2.10 -2.80
C ALA A 66 -7.95 3.33 -3.27
N PHE A 67 -9.10 3.10 -3.92
CA PHE A 67 -9.98 4.19 -4.35
C PHE A 67 -10.47 5.02 -3.16
N LEU A 68 -11.00 4.38 -2.12
CA LEU A 68 -11.44 5.05 -0.90
C LEU A 68 -10.30 5.81 -0.22
N ALA A 69 -9.12 5.20 -0.17
CA ALA A 69 -7.94 5.82 0.43
C ALA A 69 -7.54 7.11 -0.32
N LEU A 70 -7.48 7.06 -1.65
CA LEU A 70 -7.14 8.22 -2.48
C LEU A 70 -8.23 9.30 -2.43
N ALA A 71 -9.50 8.91 -2.42
CA ALA A 71 -10.62 9.84 -2.33
C ALA A 71 -10.57 10.69 -1.05
N VAL A 72 -10.02 10.15 0.04
CA VAL A 72 -9.81 10.89 1.29
C VAL A 72 -8.45 11.59 1.29
N ALA A 73 -7.37 10.88 0.98
CA ALA A 73 -6.02 11.35 1.19
C ALA A 73 -5.59 12.47 0.24
N LEU A 74 -6.02 12.42 -1.03
CA LEU A 74 -5.66 13.43 -2.02
C LEU A 74 -6.23 14.81 -1.67
N PRO A 75 -7.54 14.99 -1.42
CA PRO A 75 -8.06 16.31 -1.08
C PRO A 75 -7.51 16.80 0.27
N SER A 76 -7.42 15.94 1.29
CA SER A 76 -6.90 16.37 2.60
C SER A 76 -5.42 16.74 2.56
N GLY A 77 -4.61 15.95 1.85
CA GLY A 77 -3.17 16.21 1.76
C GLY A 77 -2.84 17.40 0.86
N LEU A 78 -3.59 17.59 -0.23
CA LEU A 78 -3.44 18.78 -1.07
C LEU A 78 -3.84 20.05 -0.32
N ALA A 79 -4.94 20.00 0.43
CA ALA A 79 -5.37 21.12 1.27
C ALA A 79 -4.31 21.46 2.33
N ALA A 80 -3.75 20.45 3.00
CA ALA A 80 -2.68 20.65 3.98
C ALA A 80 -1.41 21.25 3.33
N ALA A 81 -1.02 20.78 2.15
CA ALA A 81 0.13 21.28 1.42
C ALA A 81 -0.04 22.74 1.00
N LEU A 82 -1.20 23.11 0.44
CA LEU A 82 -1.51 24.50 0.05
C LEU A 82 -1.50 25.43 1.26
N VAL A 83 -2.10 25.02 2.38
CA VAL A 83 -2.09 25.82 3.61
C VAL A 83 -0.66 25.98 4.16
N SER A 84 0.15 24.94 4.10
CA SER A 84 1.58 24.96 4.48
C SER A 84 2.38 25.94 3.61
N ALA A 85 2.21 25.85 2.29
CA ALA A 85 2.99 26.60 1.31
C ALA A 85 2.59 28.08 1.21
N GLU A 86 1.30 28.40 1.28
CA GLU A 86 0.81 29.76 1.03
C GLU A 86 0.43 30.52 2.30
N LEU A 87 -0.22 29.87 3.27
CA LEU A 87 -0.79 30.57 4.43
C LEU A 87 0.13 30.58 5.66
N LEU A 88 0.97 29.56 5.84
CA LEU A 88 1.71 29.38 7.09
C LEU A 88 3.05 30.14 7.13
N PRO A 89 3.38 30.80 8.26
CA PRO A 89 4.70 31.39 8.48
C PRO A 89 5.79 30.34 8.49
N ARG A 90 7.02 30.73 8.11
CA ARG A 90 8.17 29.83 7.94
C ARG A 90 8.43 28.87 9.09
N ARG A 91 8.23 29.29 10.35
CA ARG A 91 8.41 28.43 11.54
C ARG A 91 7.39 27.29 11.61
N TRP A 92 6.12 27.59 11.31
CA TRP A 92 5.03 26.61 11.37
C TRP A 92 5.07 25.64 10.18
N ARG A 93 5.43 26.14 9.00
CA ARG A 93 5.69 25.32 7.80
C ARG A 93 6.75 24.26 8.09
N LEU A 94 7.89 24.66 8.67
CA LEU A 94 8.96 23.73 9.05
C LEU A 94 8.45 22.67 10.05
N GLY A 95 7.65 23.07 11.03
CA GLY A 95 7.07 22.15 12.01
C GLY A 95 6.12 21.12 11.38
N LEU A 96 5.24 21.55 10.48
CA LEU A 96 4.35 20.65 9.74
C LEU A 96 5.13 19.69 8.85
N ARG A 97 6.13 20.19 8.11
CA ARG A 97 6.98 19.34 7.27
C ARG A 97 7.66 18.24 8.08
N ILE A 98 8.30 18.60 9.20
CA ILE A 98 8.92 17.61 10.10
C ILE A 98 7.88 16.61 10.60
N LEU A 99 6.68 17.06 10.99
CA LEU A 99 5.62 16.16 11.43
C LEU A 99 5.20 15.18 10.32
N MET A 100 5.00 15.65 9.09
CA MET A 100 4.63 14.81 7.96
C MET A 100 5.72 13.79 7.63
N GLU A 101 7.00 14.20 7.65
CA GLU A 101 8.14 13.31 7.45
C GLU A 101 8.23 12.25 8.57
N LEU A 102 8.00 12.64 9.82
CA LEU A 102 7.98 11.71 10.95
C LEU A 102 6.83 10.72 10.85
N LEU A 103 5.62 11.17 10.48
CA LEU A 103 4.47 10.29 10.27
C LEU A 103 4.69 9.34 9.08
N ALA A 104 5.31 9.81 7.99
CA ALA A 104 5.65 8.98 6.84
C ALA A 104 6.72 7.92 7.19
N ALA A 105 7.60 8.21 8.14
CA ALA A 105 8.62 7.28 8.63
C ALA A 105 8.08 6.19 9.59
N VAL A 106 6.83 6.31 10.06
CA VAL A 106 6.23 5.31 10.95
C VAL A 106 6.10 3.97 10.20
N PRO A 107 6.58 2.85 10.79
CA PRO A 107 6.45 1.53 10.16
C PRO A 107 4.99 1.15 9.89
N SER A 108 4.73 0.53 8.75
CA SER A 108 3.37 0.11 8.35
C SER A 108 2.68 -0.80 9.37
N VAL A 109 3.43 -1.66 10.07
CA VAL A 109 2.91 -2.55 11.12
C VAL A 109 2.28 -1.75 12.27
N VAL A 110 2.84 -0.59 12.62
CA VAL A 110 2.31 0.26 13.70
C VAL A 110 0.93 0.80 13.30
N TYR A 111 0.79 1.29 12.06
CA TYR A 111 -0.51 1.70 11.54
C TYR A 111 -1.52 0.57 11.54
N GLY A 112 -1.11 -0.64 11.13
CA GLY A 112 -1.97 -1.84 11.19
C GLY A 112 -2.46 -2.17 12.60
N LEU A 113 -1.59 -2.08 13.60
CA LEU A 113 -1.97 -2.27 15.01
C LEU A 113 -2.91 -1.16 15.49
N VAL A 114 -2.62 0.11 15.19
CA VAL A 114 -3.54 1.22 15.50
C VAL A 114 -4.91 0.98 14.87
N GLY A 115 -4.95 0.49 13.63
CA GLY A 115 -6.17 0.06 12.97
C GLY A 115 -6.94 -0.98 13.75
N LEU A 116 -6.27 -2.06 14.11
CA LEU A 116 -6.88 -3.19 14.82
C LEU A 116 -7.40 -2.80 16.21
N TRP A 117 -6.65 -2.01 16.95
CA TRP A 117 -6.95 -1.68 18.35
C TRP A 117 -7.88 -0.47 18.51
N LEU A 118 -7.80 0.51 17.61
CA LEU A 118 -8.59 1.74 17.69
C LEU A 118 -9.65 1.82 16.59
N LEU A 119 -9.25 1.73 15.32
CA LEU A 119 -10.14 2.03 14.19
C LEU A 119 -11.28 0.99 14.07
N LEU A 120 -10.94 -0.30 14.06
CA LEU A 120 -11.91 -1.39 13.89
C LEU A 120 -12.99 -1.38 14.99
N PRO A 121 -12.65 -1.35 16.29
CA PRO A 121 -13.65 -1.27 17.35
C PRO A 121 -14.47 0.02 17.31
N SER A 122 -13.86 1.14 16.90
CA SER A 122 -14.56 2.43 16.78
C SER A 122 -15.60 2.38 15.67
N LEU A 123 -15.23 1.89 14.47
CA LEU A 123 -16.16 1.71 13.36
C LEU A 123 -17.29 0.74 13.71
N GLN A 124 -16.95 -0.36 14.39
CA GLN A 124 -17.95 -1.32 14.83
C GLN A 124 -19.01 -0.68 15.72
N ARG A 125 -18.60 0.17 16.68
CA ARG A 125 -19.52 0.86 17.59
C ARG A 125 -20.26 2.03 16.95
N TRP A 126 -19.61 2.82 16.11
CA TRP A 126 -20.20 4.01 15.49
C TRP A 126 -21.25 3.67 14.44
N PHE A 127 -21.06 2.56 13.72
CA PHE A 127 -21.95 2.13 12.63
C PHE A 127 -22.77 0.88 12.97
N ASP A 128 -22.72 0.42 14.22
CA ASP A 128 -23.41 -0.79 14.70
C ASP A 128 -23.18 -2.02 13.78
N LEU A 129 -21.92 -2.24 13.41
CA LEU A 129 -21.54 -3.28 12.47
C LEU A 129 -21.29 -4.62 13.18
N PRO A 130 -21.52 -5.76 12.50
CA PRO A 130 -21.19 -7.07 13.05
C PRO A 130 -19.69 -7.23 13.31
N THR A 131 -18.84 -6.63 12.46
CA THR A 131 -17.39 -6.55 12.67
C THR A 131 -16.85 -5.21 12.18
N GLY A 132 -15.72 -4.77 12.74
CA GLY A 132 -15.00 -3.60 12.22
C GLY A 132 -14.23 -3.87 10.91
N HIS A 133 -14.06 -5.14 10.52
CA HIS A 133 -13.31 -5.54 9.33
C HIS A 133 -14.12 -5.22 8.07
N SER A 134 -13.85 -4.07 7.47
CA SER A 134 -14.61 -3.54 6.34
C SER A 134 -13.71 -2.83 5.33
N LEU A 135 -14.21 -2.66 4.10
CA LEU A 135 -13.53 -1.86 3.06
C LEU A 135 -13.29 -0.42 3.51
N LEU A 136 -14.23 0.14 4.29
CA LEU A 136 -14.08 1.48 4.86
C LEU A 136 -12.89 1.53 5.83
N ALA A 137 -12.77 0.54 6.73
CA ALA A 137 -11.64 0.47 7.66
C ALA A 137 -10.30 0.38 6.92
N ALA A 138 -10.22 -0.48 5.90
CA ALA A 138 -9.03 -0.63 5.06
C ALA A 138 -8.69 0.68 4.33
N GLY A 139 -9.68 1.31 3.69
CA GLY A 139 -9.51 2.57 2.96
C GLY A 139 -9.08 3.73 3.87
N LEU A 140 -9.68 3.88 5.04
CA LEU A 140 -9.32 4.94 6.00
C LEU A 140 -7.91 4.73 6.57
N LEU A 141 -7.53 3.49 6.87
CA LEU A 141 -6.19 3.18 7.36
C LEU A 141 -5.12 3.44 6.29
N LEU A 142 -5.39 3.05 5.04
CA LEU A 142 -4.54 3.40 3.91
C LEU A 142 -4.48 4.92 3.69
N ALA A 143 -5.60 5.63 3.82
CA ALA A 143 -5.61 7.09 3.71
C ALA A 143 -4.68 7.73 4.74
N LEU A 144 -4.76 7.28 5.99
CA LEU A 144 -3.89 7.76 7.08
C LEU A 144 -2.40 7.59 6.74
N MET A 145 -2.03 6.52 6.04
CA MET A 145 -0.65 6.29 5.60
C MET A 145 -0.26 7.13 4.37
N ILE A 146 -1.20 7.40 3.46
CA ILE A 146 -0.94 8.16 2.23
C ILE A 146 -0.83 9.67 2.52
N VAL A 147 -1.65 10.19 3.43
CA VAL A 147 -1.75 11.65 3.70
C VAL A 147 -0.39 12.30 3.99
N PRO A 148 0.46 11.80 4.92
CA PRO A 148 1.71 12.47 5.25
C PRO A 148 2.67 12.54 4.07
N THR A 149 2.83 11.41 3.37
CA THR A 149 3.72 11.29 2.21
C THR A 149 3.24 12.16 1.05
N PHE A 150 1.94 12.14 0.76
CA PHE A 150 1.35 12.95 -0.31
C PHE A 150 1.42 14.44 0.01
N THR A 151 1.18 14.83 1.26
CA THR A 151 1.28 16.24 1.70
C THR A 151 2.70 16.77 1.52
N ALA A 152 3.71 16.02 1.95
CA ALA A 152 5.12 16.40 1.79
C ALA A 152 5.50 16.51 0.30
N LEU A 153 5.08 15.55 -0.53
CA LEU A 153 5.32 15.56 -1.96
C LEU A 153 4.64 16.76 -2.65
N ALA A 154 3.39 17.06 -2.29
CA ALA A 154 2.64 18.16 -2.86
C ALA A 154 3.23 19.51 -2.43
N GLU A 155 3.68 19.65 -1.17
CA GLU A 155 4.37 20.87 -0.70
C GLU A 155 5.68 21.11 -1.45
N ASP A 156 6.45 20.06 -1.75
CA ASP A 156 7.68 20.18 -2.56
C ASP A 156 7.41 20.52 -4.04
N ALA A 157 6.19 20.26 -4.54
CA ALA A 157 5.81 20.53 -5.92
C ALA A 157 5.21 21.94 -6.13
N ILE A 158 4.78 22.61 -5.06
CA ILE A 158 4.20 23.98 -5.05
C ILE A 158 5.32 25.01 -4.86
#